data_AF-A0A954H278-F1
#
_entry.id   AF-A0A954H278-F1
#
_cell.length_a   1.000
_cell.length_b   1.000
_cell.length_c   1.000
_cell.angle_alpha   90.00
_cell.angle_beta   90.00
_cell.angle_gamma   90.00
#
_symmetry.space_group_name_H-M   'P 1'
#
loop_
_entity.id
_entity.type
_entity.pdbx_description
1 polymer ?
#
loop_
_entity_poly.entity_id
_entity_poly.type
_entity_poly.pdbx_seq_one_letter_code
_entity_poly.pdbx_strand_id
1 'polypeptide(L)'
;MSSFRFHDPFWLLALVVVLGVFVRQHRRKPVAVLYSDVTLLRTLPVTLAQQVRRRLPWLQLAGLVLIVLALARPQFGLEEFRIRTEGIAIQMCIDRSGSMQA
;
A
#
# COMPACT_ATOMS: atom_id res chain seq x y z
N MET A 1 1.44 -10.80 26.42
CA MET A 1 1.91 -11.45 25.18
C MET A 1 1.39 -10.61 24.03
N SER A 2 2.25 -9.81 23.40
CA SER A 2 1.90 -8.93 22.29
C SER A 2 1.63 -9.77 21.02
N SER A 3 0.41 -10.29 20.89
CA SER A 3 -0.01 -10.97 19.66
C SER A 3 -0.31 -9.93 18.60
N PHE A 4 0.60 -9.76 17.63
CA PHE A 4 0.30 -9.04 16.39
C PHE A 4 -0.89 -9.71 15.70
N ARG A 5 -1.89 -8.91 15.30
CA ARG A 5 -3.11 -9.41 14.65
C ARG A 5 -3.59 -8.46 13.56
N PHE A 6 -4.28 -8.98 12.57
CA PHE A 6 -5.08 -8.18 11.65
C PHE A 6 -6.52 -8.14 12.17
N HIS A 7 -7.12 -6.95 12.28
CA HIS A 7 -8.52 -6.84 12.68
C HIS A 7 -9.46 -7.32 11.57
N ASP A 8 -9.15 -6.98 10.31
CA ASP A 8 -9.98 -7.29 9.14
C ASP A 8 -9.18 -8.07 8.07
N PRO A 9 -8.76 -9.33 8.35
CA PRO A 9 -7.84 -10.07 7.50
C PRO A 9 -8.40 -10.39 6.10
N PHE A 10 -9.71 -10.36 5.90
CA PHE A 10 -10.35 -10.63 4.60
C PHE A 10 -9.91 -9.65 3.50
N TRP A 11 -9.49 -8.43 3.86
CA TRP A 11 -8.91 -7.48 2.90
C TRP A 11 -7.66 -8.03 2.21
N LEU A 12 -6.93 -8.97 2.82
CA LEU A 12 -5.79 -9.63 2.17
C LEU A 12 -6.21 -10.43 0.92
N LEU A 13 -7.47 -10.83 0.77
CA LEU A 13 -7.96 -11.43 -0.48
C LEU A 13 -7.93 -10.41 -1.64
N ALA A 14 -8.14 -9.12 -1.36
CA ALA A 14 -8.01 -8.06 -2.36
C ALA A 14 -6.58 -7.98 -2.90
N LEU A 15 -5.56 -8.34 -2.11
CA LEU A 15 -4.17 -8.41 -2.56
C LEU A 15 -4.01 -9.44 -3.70
N VAL A 16 -4.68 -10.58 -3.60
CA VAL A 16 -4.67 -11.62 -4.65
C VAL A 16 -5.29 -11.07 -5.94
N VAL A 17 -6.39 -10.32 -5.83
CA VAL A 17 -7.04 -9.68 -7.00
C VAL A 17 -6.12 -8.63 -7.62
N VAL A 18 -5.54 -7.73 -6.82
CA VAL A 18 -4.61 -6.70 -7.28
C VAL A 18 -3.41 -7.31 -8.02
N LEU A 19 -2.77 -8.33 -7.43
CA LEU A 19 -1.65 -9.03 -8.05
C LEU A 19 -2.07 -9.79 -9.31
N GLY A 20 -3.21 -10.46 -9.29
CA GLY A 20 -3.74 -11.18 -10.46
C GLY A 20 -4.03 -10.26 -11.64
N VAL A 21 -4.63 -9.09 -11.38
CA VAL A 21 -4.86 -8.05 -12.39
C VAL A 21 -3.54 -7.50 -12.90
N PHE A 22 -2.58 -7.19 -12.01
CA PHE A 22 -1.27 -6.67 -12.39
C PHE A 22 -0.50 -7.64 -13.30
N VAL A 23 -0.43 -8.93 -12.92
CA VAL A 23 0.20 -9.99 -13.72
C VAL A 23 -0.52 -10.15 -15.06
N ARG A 24 -1.86 -10.17 -15.07
CA ARG A 24 -2.63 -10.25 -16.33
C ARG A 24 -2.32 -9.08 -17.25
N GLN A 25 -2.22 -7.86 -16.73
CA GLN A 25 -1.88 -6.69 -17.52
C GLN A 25 -0.44 -6.75 -18.05
N HIS A 26 0.53 -7.17 -17.25
CA HIS A 26 1.92 -7.34 -17.69
C HIS A 26 2.12 -8.47 -18.70
N ARG A 27 1.30 -9.52 -18.64
CA ARG A 27 1.32 -10.62 -19.63
C ARG A 27 0.63 -10.26 -20.93
N ARG A 28 -0.23 -9.23 -20.97
CA ARG A 28 -0.80 -8.76 -22.23
C ARG A 28 0.32 -8.20 -23.08
N LYS A 29 0.53 -8.82 -24.25
CA LYS A 29 1.42 -8.24 -25.25
C LYS A 29 0.86 -6.88 -25.61
N PRO A 30 1.68 -5.81 -25.58
CA PRO A 30 1.23 -4.50 -26.04
C PRO A 30 0.75 -4.64 -27.48
N VAL A 31 -0.32 -3.91 -27.82
CA VAL A 31 -0.76 -3.79 -29.21
C VAL A 31 0.40 -3.14 -29.98
N ALA A 32 1.10 -3.96 -30.76
CA ALA A 32 2.24 -3.52 -31.53
C ALA A 32 1.77 -3.21 -32.95
N VAL A 33 2.16 -2.05 -33.46
CA VAL A 33 2.05 -1.76 -34.88
C VAL A 33 3.14 -2.57 -35.58
N LEU A 34 2.76 -3.42 -36.54
CA LEU A 34 3.71 -4.13 -37.38
C LEU A 34 4.45 -3.11 -38.23
N TYR A 35 5.77 -3.04 -38.07
CA TYR A 35 6.64 -2.15 -38.82
C TYR A 35 7.79 -2.95 -39.42
N SER A 36 8.08 -2.72 -40.70
CA SER A 36 8.96 -3.57 -41.50
C SER A 36 10.43 -3.53 -41.06
N ASP A 37 10.91 -2.41 -40.50
CA ASP A 37 12.28 -2.29 -40.02
C ASP A 37 12.41 -1.35 -38.81
N VAL A 38 12.94 -1.86 -37.69
CA VAL A 38 13.15 -1.10 -36.45
C VAL A 38 14.64 -0.87 -36.14
N THR A 39 15.54 -1.17 -37.06
CA THR A 39 16.99 -1.03 -36.87
C THR A 39 17.41 0.42 -36.53
N LEU A 40 16.86 1.39 -37.25
CA LEU A 40 17.11 2.82 -37.02
C LEU A 40 16.59 3.31 -35.66
N LEU A 41 15.59 2.62 -35.10
CA LEU A 41 15.00 2.98 -33.80
C LEU A 41 15.84 2.47 -32.62
N ARG A 42 16.69 1.45 -32.83
CA ARG A 42 17.53 0.86 -31.77
C ARG A 42 18.70 1.76 -31.35
N THR A 43 19.10 2.70 -32.19
CA THR A 43 20.22 3.62 -31.92
C THR A 43 19.79 4.85 -31.13
N LEU A 44 18.48 5.08 -30.93
CA LEU A 44 18.01 6.22 -30.15
C LEU A 44 18.29 6.05 -28.64
N PRO A 45 18.65 7.13 -27.94
CA PRO A 45 18.81 7.11 -26.50
C PRO A 45 17.48 6.90 -25.78
N VAL A 46 17.49 6.13 -24.69
CA VAL A 46 16.31 5.96 -23.82
C VAL A 46 16.16 7.20 -22.95
N THR A 47 15.06 7.93 -23.13
CA THR A 47 14.79 9.16 -22.37
C THR A 47 14.38 8.86 -20.92
N LEU A 48 14.59 9.82 -20.02
CA LEU A 48 14.11 9.72 -18.63
C LEU A 48 12.61 9.45 -18.55
N ALA A 49 11.81 10.10 -19.41
CA ALA A 49 10.37 9.86 -19.49
C ALA A 49 10.04 8.39 -19.81
N GLN A 50 10.79 7.75 -20.71
CA GLN A 50 10.62 6.32 -21.00
C GLN A 50 11.00 5.43 -19.81
N GLN A 51 12.08 5.77 -19.09
CA GLN A 51 12.49 5.03 -17.89
C GLN A 51 11.44 5.14 -16.77
N VAL A 52 10.95 6.35 -16.50
CA VAL A 52 9.90 6.60 -15.51
C VAL A 52 8.61 5.88 -15.88
N ARG A 53 8.19 5.95 -17.15
CA ARG A 53 6.99 5.26 -17.63
C ARG A 53 7.06 3.75 -17.42
N ARG A 54 8.23 3.13 -17.56
CA ARG A 54 8.42 1.70 -17.28
C ARG A 54 8.33 1.36 -15.78
N ARG A 55 8.67 2.30 -14.89
CA ARG A 55 8.64 2.12 -13.42
C ARG A 55 7.32 2.51 -12.78
N LEU A 56 6.54 3.41 -13.41
CA LEU A 56 5.29 3.94 -12.87
C LEU A 56 4.26 2.86 -12.47
N PRO A 57 4.05 1.76 -13.25
CA PRO A 57 3.12 0.70 -12.84
C PRO A 57 3.51 0.03 -11.52
N TRP A 58 4.81 -0.08 -11.22
CA TRP A 58 5.29 -0.67 -9.96
C TRP A 58 5.00 0.24 -8.77
N LEU A 59 5.07 1.55 -8.95
CA LEU A 59 4.69 2.52 -7.92
C LEU A 59 3.18 2.45 -7.62
N GLN A 60 2.36 2.35 -8.68
CA GLN A 60 0.91 2.17 -8.54
C GLN A 60 0.58 0.86 -7.81
N LEU A 61 1.28 -0.23 -8.16
CA LEU A 61 1.13 -1.51 -7.47
C LEU A 61 1.49 -1.39 -5.98
N ALA A 62 2.64 -0.78 -5.66
CA ALA A 62 3.06 -0.57 -4.29
C ALA A 62 2.02 0.24 -3.49
N GLY A 63 1.49 1.32 -4.08
CA GLY A 63 0.42 2.10 -3.47
C GLY A 63 -0.84 1.27 -3.17
N LEU A 64 -1.29 0.46 -4.12
CA LEU A 64 -2.44 -0.44 -3.92
C LEU A 64 -2.18 -1.49 -2.84
N VAL A 65 -0.98 -2.06 -2.79
CA VAL A 65 -0.58 -3.01 -1.73
C VAL A 65 -0.67 -2.33 -0.35
N LEU A 66 -0.14 -1.12 -0.22
CA LEU A 66 -0.19 -0.36 1.03
C LEU A 66 -1.63 -0.05 1.47
N ILE A 67 -2.51 0.31 0.52
CA ILE A 67 -3.94 0.53 0.82
C ILE A 67 -4.58 -0.76 1.34
N VAL A 68 -4.34 -1.90 0.69
CA VAL A 68 -4.88 -3.20 1.13
C VAL A 68 -4.37 -3.57 2.53
N LEU A 69 -3.08 -3.34 2.80
CA LEU A 69 -2.51 -3.58 4.13
C LEU A 69 -3.12 -2.65 5.19
N ALA A 70 -3.34 -1.37 4.87
CA ALA A 70 -4.00 -0.44 5.77
C ALA A 70 -5.45 -0.86 6.08
N LEU A 71 -6.18 -1.32 5.06
CA LEU A 71 -7.55 -1.83 5.23
C LEU A 71 -7.60 -3.11 6.06
N ALA A 72 -6.57 -3.96 6.00
CA ALA A 72 -6.47 -5.15 6.86
C ALA A 72 -6.25 -4.81 8.35
N ARG A 73 -5.93 -3.55 8.67
CA ARG A 73 -5.74 -3.03 10.04
C ARG A 73 -4.78 -3.89 10.88
N PRO A 74 -3.48 -3.90 10.57
CA PRO A 74 -2.46 -4.51 11.42
C PRO A 74 -2.44 -3.81 12.78
N GLN A 75 -2.60 -4.59 13.85
CA GLN A 75 -2.64 -4.10 15.23
C GLN A 75 -1.62 -4.87 16.07
N PHE A 76 -0.90 -4.12 16.91
CA PHE A 76 -0.21 -4.69 18.06
C PHE A 76 -1.21 -4.78 19.22
N GLY A 77 -1.25 -5.95 19.88
CA GLY A 77 -2.07 -6.12 21.08
C GLY A 77 -1.63 -5.17 22.20
N LEU A 78 -2.55 -4.88 23.12
CA LEU A 78 -2.25 -4.11 24.31
C LEU A 78 -1.17 -4.85 25.14
N GLU A 79 -0.06 -4.17 25.40
CA GLU A 79 0.90 -4.61 26.40
C GLU A 79 0.47 -4.06 27.76
N GLU A 80 -0.02 -4.93 28.63
CA GLU A 80 -0.29 -4.58 30.02
C GLU A 80 1.05 -4.41 30.78
N PHE A 81 1.50 -3.17 30.92
CA PHE A 81 2.57 -2.83 31.85
C PHE A 81 1.98 -2.66 33.26
N ARG A 82 2.16 -3.67 34.11
CA ARG A 82 1.90 -3.53 35.56
C ARG A 82 3.10 -2.87 36.23
N ILE A 83 3.11 -1.54 36.25
CA ILE A 83 4.07 -0.78 37.05
C ILE A 83 3.49 -0.65 38.47
N ARG A 84 4.20 -1.18 39.47
CA ARG A 84 3.87 -0.92 40.89
C ARG A 84 4.44 0.45 41.28
N THR A 85 3.71 1.51 40.97
CA THR A 85 4.01 2.88 41.41
C THR A 85 3.09 3.26 42.57
N GLU A 86 3.50 4.23 43.41
CA GLU A 86 2.59 4.91 44.34
C GLU A 86 1.31 5.35 43.61
N GLY A 87 0.15 5.34 44.28
CA GLY A 87 -1.14 5.57 43.65
C GLY A 87 -1.24 6.97 43.00
N ILE A 88 -0.96 7.07 41.71
CA ILE A 88 -1.13 8.30 40.93
C ILE A 88 -2.60 8.40 40.49
N ALA A 89 -3.28 9.48 40.89
CA ALA A 89 -4.60 9.81 40.37
C ALA A 89 -4.46 10.52 39.00
N ILE A 90 -4.98 9.91 37.94
CA ILE A 90 -5.00 10.51 36.59
C ILE A 90 -6.39 11.10 36.35
N GLN A 91 -6.47 12.42 36.14
CA GLN A 91 -7.68 13.09 35.68
C GLN A 91 -7.56 13.39 34.19
N MET A 92 -8.53 12.96 33.39
CA MET A 92 -8.59 13.24 31.95
C MET A 92 -9.61 14.35 31.67
N CYS A 93 -9.16 15.45 31.08
CA CYS A 93 -10.03 16.50 30.57
C CYS A 93 -10.24 16.29 29.07
N ILE A 94 -11.47 15.99 28.65
CA ILE A 94 -11.83 15.78 27.25
C ILE A 94 -12.65 16.99 26.78
N ASP A 95 -12.14 17.70 25.77
CA ASP A 95 -12.87 18.82 25.18
C ASP A 95 -14.11 18.33 24.41
N ARG A 96 -15.23 19.01 24.62
CA ARG A 96 -16.53 18.80 23.96
C ARG A 96 -17.05 20.06 23.27
N SER A 97 -16.20 21.06 23.07
CA SER A 97 -16.52 22.26 22.30
C SER A 97 -17.01 21.90 20.89
N GLY A 98 -17.79 22.78 20.27
CA GLY A 98 -18.33 22.55 18.93
C GLY A 98 -17.26 22.35 17.85
N SER A 99 -16.03 22.84 18.07
CA SER A 99 -14.89 22.57 17.19
C SER A 99 -14.42 21.12 17.19
N MET A 100 -14.85 20.32 18.17
CA MET A 100 -14.52 18.89 18.29
C MET A 100 -15.60 17.98 17.68
N GLN A 101 -16.63 18.51 17.01
CA GLN A 101 -17.61 17.71 16.27
C GLN A 101 -17.09 17.40 14.86
N ALA A 102 -16.69 16.14 14.62
CA ALA A 102 -16.25 15.60 13.33
C ALA A 102 -17.01 14.31 13.00
#